data_AF-A0A4U0XHI9-F1
#
_entry.id   AF-A0A4U0XHI9-F1
#
_cell.length_a   1.000
_cell.length_b   1.000
_cell.length_c   1.000
_cell.angle_alpha   90.00
_cell.angle_beta   90.00
_cell.angle_gamma   90.00
#
_symmetry.space_group_name_H-M   'P 1'
#
loop_
_entity.id
_entity.type
_entity.pdbx_description
1 polymer ?
#
loop_
_entity_poly.entity_id
_entity_poly.type
_entity_poly.pdbx_seq_one_letter_code
_entity_poly.pdbx_strand_id
1 'polypeptide(L)'
;MDYAQPISATNNITIGLAMFRPQNPKAMDIRGTWSSNPLNVSLDIVGPLLGYYPAPNNRSEFDTYLATATTMWQSWANLSTPVGILDHVGTREVVQDYDGIRAALGYGKVHFLGASYGSYRAAQYASTFPERVGHFALDAVVPHGFSIEEQVKGDILAVNRGLDRADAYCQNNATCYWHHAGRGSVQKAWLDLLARAANGTLAACDTPANCTSFIPKWDLQATLSGLLQGQPDFPQLLELLAATYMGNGTALASNSPLTIDQVWGLPILCNDKPILDKSYSGFQKAAKAGKSVDRYNIYQSSWLGIELIGSVWPYPVPADKPSVLNATMLLVTADFDVSQATEKTTFLWDTQTPHAALVVRHGEDHVSFNEPTQASTRITKDFLRTGVLPLPEDNTFVRVYEPGQPRGPIADPYCVPTGFQAGDVDSS
;
A
#
# COMPACT_ATOMS: atom_id res chain seq x y z
N MET A 1 31.48 -1.77 24.62
CA MET A 1 30.79 -2.95 25.15
C MET A 1 30.43 -3.82 23.97
N ASP A 2 30.56 -5.14 24.10
CA ASP A 2 30.09 -6.08 23.10
C ASP A 2 28.56 -6.15 23.19
N TYR A 3 27.87 -6.03 22.05
CA TYR A 3 26.41 -6.02 21.96
C TYR A 3 25.84 -7.38 21.51
N ALA A 4 26.68 -8.40 21.31
CA ALA A 4 26.28 -9.75 20.92
C ALA A 4 25.79 -10.63 22.10
N GLN A 5 25.40 -10.06 23.24
CA GLN A 5 24.98 -10.78 24.45
C GLN A 5 23.59 -10.31 24.93
N PRO A 6 22.70 -11.23 25.36
CA PRO A 6 21.36 -10.88 25.80
C PRO A 6 21.34 -10.13 27.14
N ILE A 7 20.33 -9.28 27.33
CA ILE A 7 20.21 -8.37 28.50
C ILE A 7 19.96 -9.15 29.82
N SER A 8 19.45 -10.39 29.74
CA SER A 8 19.51 -11.37 30.83
C SER A 8 19.65 -12.78 30.26
N ALA A 9 20.08 -13.73 31.09
CA ALA A 9 20.13 -15.16 30.75
C ALA A 9 18.73 -15.83 30.60
N THR A 10 17.66 -15.04 30.54
CA THR A 10 16.26 -15.52 30.51
C THR A 10 15.40 -14.85 29.42
N ASN A 11 15.90 -13.83 28.70
CA ASN A 11 15.14 -13.10 27.69
C ASN A 11 15.86 -13.07 26.33
N ASN A 12 15.44 -13.93 25.40
CA ASN A 12 15.90 -13.95 24.01
C ASN A 12 15.21 -12.86 23.16
N ILE A 13 15.32 -11.59 23.56
CA ILE A 13 14.92 -10.46 22.71
C ILE A 13 16.15 -10.01 21.91
N THR A 14 16.30 -10.58 20.71
CA THR A 14 17.38 -10.23 19.77
C THR A 14 17.04 -8.89 19.10
N ILE A 15 17.50 -7.77 19.67
CA ILE A 15 17.30 -6.46 19.06
C ILE A 15 18.28 -6.29 17.88
N GLY A 16 17.77 -6.41 16.65
CA GLY A 16 18.53 -6.14 15.42
C GLY A 16 18.90 -4.66 15.29
N LEU A 17 20.14 -4.29 15.64
CA LEU A 17 20.60 -2.90 15.65
C LEU A 17 21.25 -2.48 14.32
N ALA A 18 20.44 -2.13 13.30
CA ALA A 18 20.88 -1.54 12.02
C ALA A 18 20.23 -0.17 11.77
N MET A 19 21.02 0.91 11.66
CA MET A 19 20.59 2.27 12.05
C MET A 19 21.43 3.42 11.41
N PHE A 20 20.82 4.49 10.82
CA PHE A 20 21.47 5.80 10.43
C PHE A 20 20.80 7.15 10.92
N ARG A 21 21.34 7.86 11.97
CA ARG A 21 20.86 9.11 12.69
C ARG A 21 20.80 10.29 11.69
N PRO A 22 21.74 11.24 11.81
CA PRO A 22 22.86 11.37 10.89
C PRO A 22 23.95 10.27 10.93
N GLN A 23 23.86 9.24 11.80
CA GLN A 23 24.78 8.08 12.03
C GLN A 23 24.15 6.77 12.60
N ASN A 24 23.28 6.77 13.63
CA ASN A 24 22.38 5.64 14.12
C ASN A 24 21.09 5.98 15.01
N PRO A 25 19.80 5.97 14.55
CA PRO A 25 18.54 6.23 15.27
C PRO A 25 17.91 4.85 15.59
N LYS A 26 16.64 4.51 15.28
CA LYS A 26 16.10 3.12 15.41
C LYS A 26 15.00 2.74 14.40
N ALA A 27 15.19 1.62 13.70
CA ALA A 27 14.09 0.78 13.22
C ALA A 27 13.71 -0.24 14.31
N MET A 28 12.50 -0.80 14.24
CA MET A 28 12.03 -1.84 15.16
C MET A 28 11.15 -2.83 14.40
N ASP A 29 11.55 -4.10 14.42
CA ASP A 29 10.69 -5.23 14.07
C ASP A 29 9.51 -5.27 15.05
N ILE A 30 8.28 -5.13 14.57
CA ILE A 30 7.11 -5.18 15.44
C ILE A 30 6.85 -6.62 15.90
N ARG A 31 6.20 -6.77 17.06
CA ARG A 31 5.73 -8.04 17.60
C ARG A 31 5.11 -8.94 16.52
N GLY A 32 5.52 -10.21 16.48
CA GLY A 32 5.04 -11.15 15.48
C GLY A 32 5.75 -11.10 14.12
N THR A 33 6.78 -10.26 13.95
CA THR A 33 7.53 -10.15 12.68
C THR A 33 9.04 -10.23 12.90
N TRP A 34 9.78 -10.71 11.89
CA TRP A 34 11.24 -10.68 11.82
C TRP A 34 11.95 -11.15 13.12
N SER A 35 12.74 -10.30 13.78
CA SER A 35 13.46 -10.64 15.02
C SER A 35 12.57 -10.66 16.27
N SER A 36 11.37 -10.08 16.21
CA SER A 36 10.47 -9.84 17.34
C SER A 36 9.46 -10.99 17.54
N ASN A 37 10.00 -12.22 17.64
CA ASN A 37 9.26 -13.49 17.73
C ASN A 37 8.25 -13.64 16.58
N PRO A 38 8.69 -14.06 15.38
CA PRO A 38 7.87 -14.05 14.18
C PRO A 38 6.70 -15.05 14.27
N LEU A 39 5.54 -14.66 13.74
CA LEU A 39 4.38 -15.55 13.65
C LEU A 39 4.68 -16.73 12.72
N ASN A 40 4.19 -17.91 13.12
CA ASN A 40 4.37 -19.16 12.39
C ASN A 40 3.28 -19.28 11.32
N VAL A 41 3.48 -18.52 10.23
CA VAL A 41 2.61 -18.48 9.05
C VAL A 41 3.23 -19.32 7.92
N SER A 42 2.40 -19.80 6.99
CA SER A 42 2.84 -20.69 5.90
C SER A 42 2.27 -20.23 4.56
N LEU A 43 3.15 -20.15 3.55
CA LEU A 43 2.80 -19.78 2.18
C LEU A 43 1.87 -20.81 1.53
N ASP A 44 2.10 -22.10 1.76
CA ASP A 44 1.32 -23.19 1.15
C ASP A 44 -0.15 -23.16 1.58
N ILE A 45 -0.43 -22.63 2.78
CA ILE A 45 -1.79 -22.54 3.35
C ILE A 45 -2.55 -21.33 2.79
N VAL A 46 -1.86 -20.22 2.48
CA VAL A 46 -2.49 -18.96 2.01
C VAL A 46 -2.39 -18.74 0.50
N GLY A 47 -1.45 -19.38 -0.20
CA GLY A 47 -1.35 -19.36 -1.66
C GLY A 47 -2.68 -19.68 -2.38
N PRO A 48 -3.44 -20.72 -1.97
CA PRO A 48 -4.77 -21.00 -2.50
C PRO A 48 -5.82 -19.90 -2.28
N LEU A 49 -5.63 -19.01 -1.30
CA LEU A 49 -6.52 -17.86 -1.03
C LEU A 49 -6.15 -16.62 -1.86
N LEU A 50 -4.92 -16.53 -2.38
CA LEU A 50 -4.42 -15.38 -3.13
C LEU A 50 -4.30 -15.67 -4.64
N GLY A 51 -4.21 -16.94 -5.04
CA GLY A 51 -4.21 -17.37 -6.45
C GLY A 51 -5.60 -17.57 -7.08
N TYR A 52 -6.68 -17.63 -6.28
CA TYR A 52 -8.05 -17.60 -6.80
C TYR A 52 -8.52 -16.16 -6.97
N TYR A 53 -9.24 -15.91 -8.07
CA TYR A 53 -9.91 -14.64 -8.40
C TYR A 53 -10.51 -13.97 -7.14
N PRO A 54 -10.07 -12.75 -6.75
CA PRO A 54 -10.14 -12.21 -5.38
C PRO A 54 -11.54 -11.72 -4.99
N ALA A 55 -12.54 -12.08 -5.80
CA ALA A 55 -13.92 -11.74 -5.61
C ALA A 55 -14.81 -12.91 -6.01
N PRO A 56 -15.14 -13.81 -5.07
CA PRO A 56 -16.08 -14.90 -5.26
C PRO A 56 -17.32 -14.50 -6.08
N ASN A 57 -17.46 -15.08 -7.27
CA ASN A 57 -18.44 -14.68 -8.28
C ASN A 57 -19.84 -15.21 -7.95
N ASN A 58 -19.93 -16.18 -7.04
CA ASN A 58 -21.16 -16.73 -6.50
C ASN A 58 -20.98 -17.08 -5.02
N ARG A 59 -22.10 -17.43 -4.38
CA ARG A 59 -22.16 -17.75 -2.95
C ARG A 59 -21.33 -18.99 -2.57
N SER A 60 -21.23 -19.99 -3.46
CA SER A 60 -20.48 -21.23 -3.21
C SER A 60 -18.97 -20.97 -3.14
N GLU A 61 -18.44 -20.14 -4.04
CA GLU A 61 -17.05 -19.66 -3.98
C GLU A 61 -16.79 -18.88 -2.69
N PHE A 62 -17.74 -18.04 -2.24
CA PHE A 62 -17.60 -17.24 -1.03
C PHE A 62 -17.53 -18.09 0.24
N ASP A 63 -18.47 -19.02 0.40
CA ASP A 63 -18.48 -19.92 1.57
C ASP A 63 -17.24 -20.85 1.56
N THR A 64 -16.76 -21.27 0.38
CA THR A 64 -15.50 -22.03 0.24
C THR A 64 -14.28 -21.21 0.65
N TYR A 65 -14.20 -19.95 0.22
CA TYR A 65 -13.10 -19.04 0.56
C TYR A 65 -13.04 -18.82 2.08
N LEU A 66 -14.18 -18.53 2.72
CA LEU A 66 -14.25 -18.35 4.17
C LEU A 66 -13.88 -19.62 4.94
N ALA A 67 -14.23 -20.82 4.45
CA ALA A 67 -13.84 -22.08 5.08
C ALA A 67 -12.31 -22.31 5.03
N THR A 68 -11.68 -22.03 3.90
CA THR A 68 -10.22 -22.13 3.74
C THR A 68 -9.49 -21.08 4.59
N ALA A 69 -9.96 -19.84 4.61
CA ALA A 69 -9.40 -18.77 5.46
C ALA A 69 -9.60 -19.05 6.97
N THR A 70 -10.71 -19.69 7.37
CA THR A 70 -10.92 -20.16 8.74
C THR A 70 -9.87 -21.22 9.13
N THR A 71 -9.62 -22.18 8.22
CA THR A 71 -8.60 -23.23 8.41
C THR A 71 -7.18 -22.64 8.51
N MET A 72 -6.87 -21.63 7.69
CA MET A 72 -5.61 -20.87 7.76
C MET A 72 -5.43 -20.22 9.13
N TRP A 73 -6.44 -19.48 9.62
CA TRP A 73 -6.34 -18.82 10.93
C TRP A 73 -6.23 -19.81 12.09
N GLN A 74 -6.97 -20.92 12.06
CA GLN A 74 -6.82 -21.99 13.05
C GLN A 74 -5.41 -22.60 13.03
N SER A 75 -4.82 -22.79 11.84
CA SER A 75 -3.44 -23.27 11.72
C SER A 75 -2.45 -22.31 12.38
N TRP A 76 -2.45 -21.02 11.99
CA TRP A 76 -1.46 -20.06 12.50
C TRP A 76 -1.67 -19.69 13.97
N ALA A 77 -2.91 -19.72 14.47
CA ALA A 77 -3.23 -19.55 15.89
C ALA A 77 -2.70 -20.70 16.76
N ASN A 78 -2.72 -21.93 16.26
CA ASN A 78 -2.19 -23.11 16.95
C ASN A 78 -0.66 -23.24 16.84
N LEU A 79 -0.08 -22.75 15.73
CA LEU A 79 1.35 -22.91 15.42
C LEU A 79 2.24 -21.76 15.91
N SER A 80 1.69 -20.56 16.12
CA SER A 80 2.44 -19.39 16.60
C SER A 80 2.63 -19.42 18.11
N THR A 81 3.80 -18.96 18.58
CA THR A 81 4.15 -18.92 20.00
C THR A 81 4.47 -17.49 20.46
N PRO A 82 4.11 -17.10 21.71
CA PRO A 82 3.32 -17.84 22.68
C PRO A 82 1.87 -18.06 22.20
N VAL A 83 1.20 -19.09 22.72
CA VAL A 83 -0.20 -19.41 22.35
C VAL A 83 -1.10 -18.19 22.61
N GLY A 84 -1.90 -17.81 21.62
CA GLY A 84 -2.77 -16.63 21.67
C GLY A 84 -2.11 -15.33 21.18
N ILE A 85 -0.84 -15.33 20.77
CA ILE A 85 -0.14 -14.12 20.29
C ILE A 85 -0.87 -13.39 19.15
N LEU A 86 -1.63 -14.09 18.30
CA LEU A 86 -2.41 -13.49 17.21
C LEU A 86 -3.46 -12.46 17.69
N ASP A 87 -4.04 -12.60 18.90
CA ASP A 87 -4.94 -11.56 19.44
C ASP A 87 -4.17 -10.25 19.71
N HIS A 88 -2.86 -10.33 19.93
CA HIS A 88 -2.05 -9.21 20.44
C HIS A 88 -1.05 -8.65 19.43
N VAL A 89 -1.17 -8.93 18.12
CA VAL A 89 -0.34 -8.30 17.06
C VAL A 89 -0.93 -7.01 16.47
N GLY A 90 -2.08 -6.55 16.98
CA GLY A 90 -2.72 -5.32 16.51
C GLY A 90 -1.88 -4.08 16.80
N THR A 91 -2.07 -3.04 15.99
CA THR A 91 -1.48 -1.71 16.20
C THR A 91 -1.82 -1.16 17.60
N ARG A 92 -3.00 -1.51 18.13
CA ARG A 92 -3.45 -1.21 19.50
C ARG A 92 -2.43 -1.62 20.58
N GLU A 93 -1.74 -2.76 20.41
CA GLU A 93 -0.63 -3.17 21.29
C GLU A 93 0.74 -2.67 20.79
N VAL A 94 0.99 -2.61 19.48
CA VAL A 94 2.27 -2.11 18.92
C VAL A 94 2.61 -0.69 19.39
N VAL A 95 1.61 0.20 19.53
CA VAL A 95 1.85 1.55 20.06
C VAL A 95 2.27 1.56 21.53
N GLN A 96 1.92 0.53 22.31
CA GLN A 96 2.41 0.34 23.68
C GLN A 96 3.91 -0.02 23.66
N ASP A 97 4.35 -0.85 22.71
CA ASP A 97 5.77 -1.19 22.54
C ASP A 97 6.59 0.05 22.16
N TYR A 98 6.08 0.87 21.24
CA TYR A 98 6.70 2.15 20.87
C TYR A 98 6.84 3.10 22.07
N ASP A 99 5.84 3.15 22.96
CA ASP A 99 5.92 3.96 24.18
C ASP A 99 6.89 3.37 25.23
N GLY A 100 6.89 2.04 25.39
CA GLY A 100 7.83 1.33 26.25
C GLY A 100 9.28 1.56 25.82
N ILE A 101 9.56 1.55 24.51
CA ILE A 101 10.87 1.85 23.95
C ILE A 101 11.21 3.34 24.12
N ARG A 102 10.27 4.26 23.88
CA ARG A 102 10.45 5.69 24.17
C ARG A 102 10.86 5.91 25.64
N ALA A 103 10.17 5.25 26.58
CA ALA A 103 10.46 5.31 28.01
C ALA A 103 11.82 4.72 28.36
N ALA A 104 12.13 3.51 27.88
CA ALA A 104 13.39 2.80 28.14
C ALA A 104 14.62 3.53 27.58
N LEU A 105 14.45 4.35 26.53
CA LEU A 105 15.49 5.21 25.96
C LEU A 105 15.53 6.61 26.59
N GLY A 106 14.68 6.91 27.57
CA GLY A 106 14.67 8.18 28.31
C GLY A 106 14.08 9.37 27.55
N TYR A 107 13.39 9.16 26.43
CA TYR A 107 12.81 10.25 25.63
C TYR A 107 11.47 10.72 26.19
N GLY A 108 11.26 12.03 26.30
CA GLY A 108 9.96 12.61 26.69
C GLY A 108 8.88 12.47 25.61
N LYS A 109 9.28 12.52 24.34
CA LYS A 109 8.41 12.45 23.16
C LYS A 109 9.00 11.55 22.07
N VAL A 110 8.14 11.01 21.20
CA VAL A 110 8.55 10.35 19.95
C VAL A 110 8.60 11.39 18.82
N HIS A 111 9.52 11.24 17.87
CA HIS A 111 9.43 11.86 16.55
C HIS A 111 9.30 10.71 15.54
N PHE A 112 8.36 10.80 14.60
CA PHE A 112 7.90 9.64 13.83
C PHE A 112 7.81 10.00 12.34
N LEU A 113 8.49 9.25 11.49
CA LEU A 113 8.16 9.12 10.07
C LEU A 113 7.22 7.91 9.90
N GLY A 114 5.92 8.16 9.80
CA GLY A 114 4.89 7.16 9.60
C GLY A 114 4.60 6.94 8.12
N ALA A 115 5.41 6.14 7.44
CA ALA A 115 5.25 5.81 6.03
C ALA A 115 4.30 4.62 5.80
N SER A 116 3.41 4.70 4.80
CA SER A 116 2.47 3.62 4.44
C SER A 116 1.64 3.17 5.66
N TYR A 117 1.53 1.87 5.95
CA TYR A 117 0.89 1.37 7.18
C TYR A 117 1.53 1.88 8.49
N GLY A 118 2.77 2.37 8.44
CA GLY A 118 3.39 3.11 9.54
C GLY A 118 2.64 4.40 9.91
N SER A 119 1.89 5.02 8.99
CA SER A 119 1.04 6.18 9.29
C SER A 119 -0.11 5.82 10.22
N TYR A 120 -0.73 4.64 10.03
CA TYR A 120 -1.81 4.13 10.88
C TYR A 120 -1.30 3.94 12.31
N ARG A 121 -0.10 3.36 12.45
CA ARG A 121 0.55 3.18 13.75
C ARG A 121 0.94 4.51 14.40
N ALA A 122 1.37 5.50 13.63
CA ALA A 122 1.66 6.84 14.13
C ALA A 122 0.39 7.61 14.53
N ALA A 123 -0.69 7.54 13.74
CA ALA A 123 -1.98 8.12 14.06
C ALA A 123 -2.56 7.49 15.34
N GLN A 124 -2.53 6.16 15.46
CA GLN A 124 -2.92 5.47 16.69
C GLN A 124 -2.05 5.89 17.88
N TYR A 125 -0.72 6.00 17.72
CA TYR A 125 0.17 6.45 18.80
C TYR A 125 -0.18 7.87 19.25
N ALA A 126 -0.45 8.78 18.31
CA ALA A 126 -0.84 10.15 18.61
C ALA A 126 -2.21 10.24 19.31
N SER A 127 -3.15 9.37 18.96
CA SER A 127 -4.45 9.26 19.65
C SER A 127 -4.33 8.64 21.04
N THR A 128 -3.41 7.69 21.26
CA THR A 128 -3.24 6.99 22.55
C THR A 128 -2.35 7.75 23.52
N PHE A 129 -1.37 8.51 23.01
CA PHE A 129 -0.34 9.21 23.81
C PHE A 129 -0.12 10.67 23.33
N PRO A 130 -1.15 11.53 23.28
CA PRO A 130 -1.06 12.87 22.69
C PRO A 130 0.05 13.74 23.30
N GLU A 131 0.23 13.70 24.63
CA GLU A 131 1.30 14.43 25.34
C GLU A 131 2.72 14.02 24.92
N ARG A 132 2.88 12.86 24.28
CA ARG A 132 4.17 12.25 23.91
C ARG A 132 4.48 12.38 22.42
N VAL A 133 3.66 13.10 21.67
CA VAL A 133 3.86 13.40 20.25
C VAL A 133 4.84 14.57 20.09
N GLY A 134 5.96 14.33 19.40
CA GLY A 134 6.91 15.33 18.91
C GLY A 134 6.60 15.73 17.47
N HIS A 135 7.56 15.61 16.56
CA HIS A 135 7.35 15.90 15.13
C HIS A 135 6.91 14.62 14.43
N PHE A 136 5.67 14.57 13.94
CA PHE A 136 5.10 13.42 13.22
C PHE A 136 4.90 13.78 11.75
N ALA A 137 5.62 13.11 10.86
CA ALA A 137 5.44 13.21 9.42
C ALA A 137 4.86 11.90 8.90
N LEU A 138 3.68 11.95 8.28
CA LEU A 138 2.95 10.78 7.79
C LEU A 138 2.93 10.80 6.26
N ASP A 139 3.45 9.78 5.61
CA ASP A 139 3.66 9.73 4.16
C ASP A 139 2.94 8.51 3.57
N ALA A 140 2.21 8.69 2.48
CA ALA A 140 1.30 7.69 1.90
C ALA A 140 0.32 7.13 2.97
N VAL A 141 -0.62 7.96 3.42
CA VAL A 141 -1.33 7.73 4.68
C VAL A 141 -2.42 6.66 4.58
N VAL A 142 -2.33 5.64 5.44
CA VAL A 142 -3.44 4.75 5.86
C VAL A 142 -4.20 5.42 7.03
N PRO A 143 -5.43 5.91 6.82
CA PRO A 143 -6.26 6.52 7.87
C PRO A 143 -6.99 5.52 8.78
N HIS A 144 -7.42 6.02 9.93
CA HIS A 144 -8.43 5.39 10.79
C HIS A 144 -9.85 5.67 10.27
N GLY A 145 -10.71 4.67 10.30
CA GLY A 145 -12.16 4.79 10.06
C GLY A 145 -12.60 5.01 8.60
N PHE A 146 -11.71 4.81 7.63
CA PHE A 146 -12.02 4.82 6.19
C PHE A 146 -12.57 3.45 5.77
N SER A 147 -13.73 3.40 5.12
CA SER A 147 -14.48 2.15 4.89
C SER A 147 -13.86 1.26 3.81
N ILE A 148 -14.20 -0.04 3.79
CA ILE A 148 -13.73 -0.97 2.76
C ILE A 148 -14.19 -0.51 1.37
N GLU A 149 -15.41 0.00 1.23
CA GLU A 149 -15.92 0.52 -0.04
C GLU A 149 -15.17 1.77 -0.52
N GLU A 150 -14.61 2.57 0.39
CA GLU A 150 -13.74 3.72 0.07
C GLU A 150 -12.30 3.28 -0.23
N GLN A 151 -11.77 2.29 0.49
CA GLN A 151 -10.47 1.66 0.19
C GLN A 151 -10.47 1.08 -1.22
N VAL A 152 -11.44 0.22 -1.55
CA VAL A 152 -11.57 -0.44 -2.85
C VAL A 152 -11.81 0.56 -3.98
N LYS A 153 -12.54 1.66 -3.74
CA LYS A 153 -12.65 2.77 -4.70
C LYS A 153 -11.32 3.49 -4.91
N GLY A 154 -10.61 3.78 -3.83
CA GLY A 154 -9.32 4.48 -3.86
C GLY A 154 -8.28 3.71 -4.68
N ASP A 155 -8.10 2.42 -4.40
CA ASP A 155 -7.21 1.52 -5.15
C ASP A 155 -7.53 1.55 -6.66
N ILE A 156 -8.79 1.32 -7.02
CA ILE A 156 -9.24 1.31 -8.42
C ILE A 156 -9.00 2.67 -9.09
N LEU A 157 -9.33 3.78 -8.42
CA LEU A 157 -9.06 5.13 -8.93
C LEU A 157 -7.57 5.37 -9.14
N ALA A 158 -6.73 4.90 -8.22
CA ALA A 158 -5.29 5.08 -8.28
C ALA A 158 -4.64 4.24 -9.40
N VAL A 159 -4.99 2.96 -9.56
CA VAL A 159 -4.50 2.16 -10.72
C VAL A 159 -4.99 2.75 -12.04
N ASN A 160 -6.24 3.22 -12.10
CA ASN A 160 -6.75 3.92 -13.30
C ASN A 160 -5.99 5.23 -13.58
N ARG A 161 -5.47 5.94 -12.56
CA ARG A 161 -4.54 7.08 -12.75
C ARG A 161 -3.13 6.61 -13.13
N GLY A 162 -2.62 5.51 -12.58
CA GLY A 162 -1.33 4.93 -12.96
C GLY A 162 -1.25 4.56 -14.44
N LEU A 163 -2.33 4.02 -15.01
CA LEU A 163 -2.41 3.76 -16.46
C LEU A 163 -2.52 5.06 -17.30
N ASP A 164 -3.15 6.12 -16.78
CA ASP A 164 -3.10 7.45 -17.39
C ASP A 164 -1.69 8.07 -17.36
N ARG A 165 -0.90 7.76 -16.33
CA ARG A 165 0.49 8.20 -16.19
C ARG A 165 1.44 7.45 -17.12
N ALA A 166 1.23 6.15 -17.32
CA ALA A 166 1.93 5.38 -18.34
C ALA A 166 1.65 5.92 -19.77
N ASP A 167 0.40 6.28 -20.10
CA ASP A 167 0.11 6.95 -21.38
C ASP A 167 0.75 8.35 -21.43
N ALA A 168 0.70 9.14 -20.36
CA ALA A 168 1.35 10.46 -20.30
C ALA A 168 2.88 10.37 -20.54
N TYR A 169 3.57 9.40 -19.92
CA TYR A 169 4.98 9.10 -20.19
C TYR A 169 5.17 8.75 -21.68
N CYS A 170 4.32 7.87 -22.23
CA CYS A 170 4.37 7.47 -23.64
C CYS A 170 4.15 8.64 -24.61
N GLN A 171 3.27 9.59 -24.30
CA GLN A 171 3.07 10.79 -25.11
C GLN A 171 4.27 11.74 -25.02
N ASN A 172 4.98 11.78 -23.89
CA ASN A 172 6.18 12.60 -23.68
C ASN A 172 7.45 11.97 -24.29
N ASN A 173 7.53 10.64 -24.40
CA ASN A 173 8.72 9.93 -24.89
C ASN A 173 8.56 9.43 -26.34
N ALA A 174 9.34 10.03 -27.25
CA ALA A 174 9.29 9.75 -28.68
C ALA A 174 9.71 8.33 -29.11
N THR A 175 10.31 7.53 -28.21
CA THR A 175 10.60 6.10 -28.47
C THR A 175 9.44 5.17 -28.13
N CYS A 176 8.43 5.64 -27.39
CA CYS A 176 7.31 4.79 -27.00
C CYS A 176 6.49 4.33 -28.22
N TYR A 177 6.15 3.03 -28.26
CA TYR A 177 5.43 2.40 -29.36
C TYR A 177 4.10 3.11 -29.74
N TRP A 178 3.42 3.73 -28.78
CA TRP A 178 2.16 4.44 -29.01
C TRP A 178 2.29 5.98 -29.03
N HIS A 179 3.49 6.56 -29.00
CA HIS A 179 3.71 8.02 -29.01
C HIS A 179 2.98 8.73 -30.16
N HIS A 180 3.01 8.16 -31.37
CA HIS A 180 2.31 8.71 -32.54
C HIS A 180 0.81 8.36 -32.61
N ALA A 181 0.26 7.58 -31.66
CA ALA A 181 -1.16 7.26 -31.59
C ALA A 181 -1.98 8.25 -30.74
N GLY A 182 -1.33 9.08 -29.92
CA GLY A 182 -1.95 10.16 -29.16
C GLY A 182 -2.55 9.76 -27.81
N ARG A 183 -2.87 10.77 -26.97
CA ARG A 183 -3.46 10.61 -25.62
C ARG A 183 -4.63 9.61 -25.60
N GLY A 184 -4.57 8.63 -24.69
CA GLY A 184 -5.54 7.54 -24.55
C GLY A 184 -5.15 6.24 -25.27
N SER A 185 -3.96 6.17 -25.85
CA SER A 185 -3.51 5.06 -26.69
C SER A 185 -3.16 3.79 -25.91
N VAL A 186 -2.45 3.91 -24.79
CA VAL A 186 -2.04 2.77 -23.94
C VAL A 186 -3.28 2.13 -23.30
N GLN A 187 -4.23 2.94 -22.84
CA GLN A 187 -5.52 2.50 -22.29
C GLN A 187 -6.35 1.74 -23.33
N LYS A 188 -6.33 2.20 -24.60
CA LYS A 188 -7.02 1.52 -25.70
C LYS A 188 -6.37 0.17 -26.02
N ALA A 189 -5.04 0.11 -26.06
CA ALA A 189 -4.31 -1.14 -26.26
C ALA A 189 -4.56 -2.14 -25.11
N TRP A 190 -4.55 -1.66 -23.87
CA TRP A 190 -4.90 -2.42 -22.67
C TRP A 190 -6.32 -3.02 -22.74
N LEU A 191 -7.33 -2.23 -23.10
CA LEU A 191 -8.70 -2.71 -23.22
C LEU A 191 -8.85 -3.78 -24.33
N ASP A 192 -8.10 -3.67 -25.42
CA ASP A 192 -8.04 -4.71 -26.47
C ASP A 192 -7.32 -5.98 -25.97
N LEU A 193 -6.22 -5.85 -25.22
CA LEU A 193 -5.57 -7.00 -24.58
C LEU A 193 -6.52 -7.76 -23.64
N LEU A 194 -7.30 -7.06 -22.82
CA LEU A 194 -8.33 -7.68 -21.98
C LEU A 194 -9.42 -8.39 -22.79
N ALA A 195 -9.79 -7.85 -23.97
CA ALA A 195 -10.76 -8.49 -24.87
C ALA A 195 -10.18 -9.75 -25.56
N ARG A 196 -8.92 -9.71 -26.00
CA ARG A 196 -8.20 -10.87 -26.55
C ARG A 196 -8.05 -11.99 -25.49
N ALA A 197 -7.68 -11.64 -24.26
CA ALA A 197 -7.60 -12.58 -23.14
C ALA A 197 -8.96 -13.19 -22.80
N ALA A 198 -10.03 -12.39 -22.73
CA ALA A 198 -11.39 -12.88 -22.49
C ALA A 198 -11.91 -13.83 -23.59
N ASN A 199 -11.44 -13.66 -24.83
CA ASN A 199 -11.75 -14.53 -25.96
C ASN A 199 -10.79 -15.74 -26.09
N GLY A 200 -9.79 -15.88 -25.22
CA GLY A 200 -8.79 -16.94 -25.29
C GLY A 200 -7.84 -16.83 -26.49
N THR A 201 -7.67 -15.65 -27.08
CA THR A 201 -6.83 -15.42 -28.27
C THR A 201 -5.48 -14.76 -27.97
N LEU A 202 -5.19 -14.44 -26.71
CA LEU A 202 -3.90 -13.93 -26.26
C LEU A 202 -3.09 -15.07 -25.61
N ALA A 203 -1.93 -15.39 -26.17
CA ALA A 203 -1.04 -16.47 -25.71
C ALA A 203 0.30 -15.92 -25.18
N ALA A 204 0.99 -16.74 -24.41
CA ALA A 204 2.31 -16.47 -23.84
C ALA A 204 3.29 -17.54 -24.33
N CYS A 205 4.05 -17.26 -25.40
CA CYS A 205 5.00 -18.19 -26.01
C CYS A 205 6.42 -17.62 -26.04
N ASP A 206 7.36 -18.18 -25.26
CA ASP A 206 8.80 -17.91 -25.44
C ASP A 206 9.38 -18.73 -26.59
N THR A 207 8.89 -19.97 -26.72
CA THR A 207 9.24 -20.90 -27.79
C THR A 207 8.03 -21.78 -28.11
N PRO A 208 8.01 -22.50 -29.24
CA PRO A 208 6.97 -23.50 -29.51
C PRO A 208 6.90 -24.65 -28.49
N ALA A 209 7.89 -24.79 -27.61
CA ALA A 209 7.92 -25.79 -26.53
C ALA A 209 7.58 -25.20 -25.13
N ASN A 210 7.76 -23.89 -24.93
CA ASN A 210 7.32 -23.16 -23.74
C ASN A 210 6.25 -22.13 -24.16
N CYS A 211 5.01 -22.58 -24.25
CA CYS A 211 3.88 -21.69 -24.50
C CYS A 211 2.62 -22.07 -23.71
N THR A 212 2.05 -21.07 -23.04
CA THR A 212 0.69 -21.12 -22.47
C THR A 212 -0.28 -20.61 -23.52
N SER A 213 -1.21 -21.47 -23.95
CA SER A 213 -2.11 -21.20 -25.09
C SER A 213 -3.15 -20.10 -24.86
N PHE A 214 -3.36 -19.70 -23.61
CA PHE A 214 -4.17 -18.53 -23.24
C PHE A 214 -3.58 -17.86 -21.99
N ILE A 215 -3.68 -16.53 -21.91
CA ILE A 215 -3.43 -15.75 -20.69
C ILE A 215 -4.79 -15.41 -20.06
N PRO A 216 -5.05 -15.75 -18.78
CA PRO A 216 -6.27 -15.33 -18.11
C PRO A 216 -6.39 -13.80 -18.05
N LYS A 217 -7.63 -13.27 -18.15
CA LYS A 217 -7.90 -11.83 -17.93
C LYS A 217 -7.36 -11.38 -16.56
N TRP A 218 -7.52 -12.24 -15.55
CA TRP A 218 -7.07 -12.02 -14.17
C TRP A 218 -5.57 -11.70 -14.09
N ASP A 219 -4.73 -12.56 -14.68
CA ASP A 219 -3.27 -12.46 -14.64
C ASP A 219 -2.80 -11.12 -15.25
N LEU A 220 -3.35 -10.72 -16.40
CA LEU A 220 -3.08 -9.39 -16.97
C LEU A 220 -3.40 -8.25 -15.98
N GLN A 221 -4.59 -8.30 -15.35
CA GLN A 221 -5.04 -7.29 -14.40
C GLN A 221 -4.10 -7.24 -13.18
N ALA A 222 -3.67 -8.40 -12.70
CA ALA A 222 -2.78 -8.54 -11.54
C ALA A 222 -1.38 -7.99 -11.86
N THR A 223 -0.79 -8.42 -12.98
CA THR A 223 0.56 -7.97 -13.39
C THR A 223 0.60 -6.48 -13.68
N LEU A 224 -0.39 -5.91 -14.37
CA LEU A 224 -0.48 -4.45 -14.56
C LEU A 224 -0.54 -3.71 -13.21
N SER A 225 -1.36 -4.20 -12.28
CA SER A 225 -1.49 -3.58 -10.96
C SER A 225 -0.25 -3.76 -10.08
N GLY A 226 0.55 -4.82 -10.31
CA GLY A 226 1.84 -5.03 -9.67
C GLY A 226 2.91 -4.07 -10.20
N LEU A 227 3.06 -3.96 -11.54
CA LEU A 227 4.02 -3.07 -12.21
C LEU A 227 3.78 -1.58 -11.95
N LEU A 228 2.57 -1.20 -11.52
CA LEU A 228 2.21 0.16 -11.13
C LEU A 228 2.35 0.47 -9.63
N GLN A 229 2.64 -0.52 -8.78
CA GLN A 229 2.79 -0.36 -7.33
C GLN A 229 4.25 -0.16 -6.90
N GLY A 230 4.46 0.40 -5.71
CA GLY A 230 5.82 0.75 -5.24
C GLY A 230 6.37 1.94 -6.03
N GLN A 231 7.60 1.82 -6.53
CA GLN A 231 8.15 2.73 -7.55
C GLN A 231 7.90 2.08 -8.93
N PRO A 232 7.04 2.64 -9.79
CA PRO A 232 6.75 2.06 -11.09
C PRO A 232 7.93 2.24 -12.07
N ASP A 233 7.95 1.43 -13.12
CA ASP A 233 8.89 1.52 -14.23
C ASP A 233 8.08 1.66 -15.53
N PHE A 234 7.87 2.89 -16.00
CA PHE A 234 7.06 3.12 -17.20
C PHE A 234 7.73 2.64 -18.50
N PRO A 235 9.06 2.81 -18.72
CA PRO A 235 9.75 2.15 -19.84
C PRO A 235 9.46 0.66 -19.93
N GLN A 236 9.67 -0.08 -18.82
CA GLN A 236 9.42 -1.52 -18.77
C GLN A 236 7.94 -1.84 -19.00
N LEU A 237 7.03 -1.17 -18.29
CA LEU A 237 5.59 -1.42 -18.43
C LEU A 237 5.11 -1.21 -19.87
N LEU A 238 5.58 -0.16 -20.54
CA LEU A 238 5.21 0.15 -21.92
C LEU A 238 5.82 -0.84 -22.92
N GLU A 239 7.06 -1.30 -22.72
CA GLU A 239 7.66 -2.37 -23.52
C GLU A 239 6.89 -3.69 -23.35
N LEU A 240 6.60 -4.11 -22.12
CA LEU A 240 5.87 -5.36 -21.84
C LEU A 240 4.45 -5.34 -22.41
N LEU A 241 3.74 -4.21 -22.29
CA LEU A 241 2.43 -4.03 -22.93
C LEU A 241 2.55 -4.07 -24.46
N ALA A 242 3.57 -3.44 -25.06
CA ALA A 242 3.75 -3.41 -26.52
C ALA A 242 4.10 -4.80 -27.07
N ALA A 243 5.02 -5.52 -26.43
CA ALA A 243 5.35 -6.90 -26.77
C ALA A 243 4.11 -7.82 -26.70
N THR A 244 3.31 -7.68 -25.64
CA THR A 244 2.06 -8.42 -25.47
C THR A 244 1.03 -8.06 -26.55
N TYR A 245 0.94 -6.78 -26.93
CA TYR A 245 0.06 -6.31 -28.01
C TYR A 245 0.47 -6.84 -29.40
N MET A 246 1.76 -7.06 -29.63
CA MET A 246 2.31 -7.73 -30.82
C MET A 246 2.16 -9.26 -30.79
N GLY A 247 1.85 -9.86 -29.64
CA GLY A 247 1.60 -11.30 -29.48
C GLY A 247 2.62 -12.08 -28.65
N ASN A 248 3.61 -11.42 -28.06
CA ASN A 248 4.49 -12.04 -27.05
C ASN A 248 4.05 -11.64 -25.63
N GLY A 249 3.14 -12.41 -25.05
CA GLY A 249 2.57 -12.11 -23.73
C GLY A 249 3.27 -12.75 -22.52
N THR A 250 4.40 -13.45 -22.67
CA THR A 250 4.96 -14.26 -21.56
C THR A 250 5.24 -13.45 -20.30
N ALA A 251 5.81 -12.24 -20.44
CA ALA A 251 6.14 -11.40 -19.30
C ALA A 251 4.90 -10.97 -18.49
N LEU A 252 3.76 -10.71 -19.16
CA LEU A 252 2.50 -10.35 -18.47
C LEU A 252 1.71 -11.56 -17.95
N ALA A 253 2.07 -12.78 -18.37
CA ALA A 253 1.56 -14.05 -17.83
C ALA A 253 2.35 -14.56 -16.61
N SER A 254 3.39 -13.85 -16.17
CA SER A 254 4.26 -14.27 -15.06
C SER A 254 3.69 -13.81 -13.72
N ASN A 255 3.08 -14.74 -12.97
CA ASN A 255 2.68 -14.50 -11.59
C ASN A 255 3.91 -14.51 -10.67
N SER A 256 4.23 -13.37 -10.05
CA SER A 256 5.29 -13.29 -9.04
C SER A 256 4.99 -14.22 -7.85
N PRO A 257 5.99 -14.96 -7.32
CA PRO A 257 5.78 -15.85 -6.19
C PRO A 257 5.47 -15.06 -4.91
N LEU A 258 4.51 -15.56 -4.12
CA LEU A 258 4.14 -15.00 -2.83
C LEU A 258 5.31 -15.06 -1.84
N THR A 259 5.59 -13.96 -1.14
CA THR A 259 6.64 -13.86 -0.11
C THR A 259 6.07 -13.93 1.30
N ILE A 260 6.91 -14.30 2.28
CA ILE A 260 6.49 -14.38 3.69
C ILE A 260 6.08 -13.01 4.26
N ASP A 261 6.70 -11.94 3.76
CA ASP A 261 6.45 -10.56 4.19
C ASP A 261 5.06 -10.06 3.80
N GLN A 262 4.60 -10.44 2.60
CA GLN A 262 3.23 -10.19 2.12
C GLN A 262 2.18 -10.90 3.01
N VAL A 263 2.57 -11.98 3.68
CA VAL A 263 1.69 -12.79 4.55
C VAL A 263 1.73 -12.32 6.00
N TRP A 264 2.88 -11.92 6.54
CA TRP A 264 3.01 -11.36 7.91
C TRP A 264 2.20 -10.07 8.11
N GLY A 265 1.85 -9.33 7.05
CA GLY A 265 0.94 -8.19 7.13
C GLY A 265 -0.52 -8.56 7.47
N LEU A 266 -0.99 -9.74 7.04
CA LEU A 266 -2.42 -10.11 7.14
C LEU A 266 -2.93 -10.21 8.59
N PRO A 267 -2.23 -10.85 9.56
CA PRO A 267 -2.66 -10.88 10.97
C PRO A 267 -2.85 -9.47 11.57
N ILE A 268 -1.96 -8.53 11.25
CA ILE A 268 -2.00 -7.17 11.78
C ILE A 268 -3.20 -6.42 11.19
N LEU A 269 -3.35 -6.45 9.86
CA LEU A 269 -4.46 -5.85 9.14
C LEU A 269 -5.82 -6.34 9.65
N CYS A 270 -5.95 -7.65 9.92
CA CYS A 270 -7.19 -8.25 10.41
C CYS A 270 -7.47 -8.01 11.89
N ASN A 271 -6.43 -7.78 12.72
CA ASN A 271 -6.58 -7.36 14.12
C ASN A 271 -6.92 -5.86 14.25
N ASP A 272 -6.57 -5.06 13.24
CA ASP A 272 -6.75 -3.60 13.24
C ASP A 272 -8.01 -3.11 12.52
N LYS A 273 -8.46 -3.77 11.45
CA LYS A 273 -9.54 -3.29 10.58
C LYS A 273 -10.81 -4.15 10.72
N PRO A 274 -11.86 -3.70 11.43
CA PRO A 274 -13.06 -4.49 11.68
C PRO A 274 -13.94 -4.63 10.44
N ILE A 275 -14.13 -5.86 9.97
CA ILE A 275 -15.11 -6.14 8.92
C ILE A 275 -16.52 -6.14 9.52
N LEU A 276 -17.27 -5.06 9.26
CA LEU A 276 -18.57 -4.77 9.87
C LEU A 276 -19.73 -5.58 9.27
N ASP A 277 -19.70 -5.82 7.95
CA ASP A 277 -20.66 -6.68 7.25
C ASP A 277 -19.91 -7.88 6.65
N LYS A 278 -19.92 -8.99 7.38
CA LYS A 278 -19.26 -10.26 7.01
C LYS A 278 -20.08 -11.12 6.04
N SER A 279 -21.15 -10.57 5.44
CA SER A 279 -22.02 -11.28 4.53
C SER A 279 -21.54 -11.22 3.08
N TYR A 280 -21.99 -12.16 2.25
CA TYR A 280 -21.76 -12.10 0.81
C TYR A 280 -22.32 -10.81 0.17
N SER A 281 -23.39 -10.24 0.74
CA SER A 281 -23.94 -8.94 0.34
C SER A 281 -23.04 -7.76 0.71
N GLY A 282 -22.34 -7.81 1.85
CA GLY A 282 -21.31 -6.83 2.23
C GLY A 282 -20.15 -6.85 1.24
N PHE A 283 -19.60 -8.04 0.99
CA PHE A 283 -18.55 -8.23 -0.01
C PHE A 283 -18.96 -7.76 -1.42
N GLN A 284 -20.19 -8.09 -1.86
CA GLN A 284 -20.73 -7.62 -3.14
C GLN A 284 -20.89 -6.09 -3.19
N LYS A 285 -21.14 -5.42 -2.05
CA LYS A 285 -21.23 -3.96 -1.95
C LYS A 285 -19.86 -3.31 -2.15
N ALA A 286 -18.80 -3.84 -1.53
CA ALA A 286 -17.42 -3.39 -1.75
C ALA A 286 -16.94 -3.64 -3.19
N ALA A 287 -17.14 -4.86 -3.71
CA ALA A 287 -16.82 -5.20 -5.09
C ALA A 287 -17.55 -4.32 -6.12
N LYS A 288 -18.82 -3.96 -5.85
CA LYS A 288 -19.60 -3.01 -6.67
C LYS A 288 -19.11 -1.57 -6.51
N ALA A 289 -18.64 -1.17 -5.33
CA ALA A 289 -18.06 0.15 -5.09
C ALA A 289 -16.83 0.38 -6.00
N GLY A 290 -15.89 -0.57 -6.05
CA GLY A 290 -14.76 -0.54 -6.98
C GLY A 290 -15.19 -0.51 -8.45
N LYS A 291 -16.05 -1.44 -8.88
CA LYS A 291 -16.60 -1.47 -10.25
C LYS A 291 -17.30 -0.18 -10.67
N SER A 292 -17.84 0.61 -9.74
CA SER A 292 -18.53 1.86 -10.05
C SER A 292 -17.61 3.02 -10.46
N VAL A 293 -16.29 2.89 -10.26
CA VAL A 293 -15.27 3.91 -10.61
C VAL A 293 -14.19 3.38 -11.57
N ASP A 294 -14.32 2.13 -12.03
CA ASP A 294 -13.31 1.48 -12.88
C ASP A 294 -13.44 1.88 -14.36
N ARG A 295 -12.50 2.71 -14.85
CA ARG A 295 -12.50 3.20 -16.25
C ARG A 295 -11.91 2.18 -17.22
N TYR A 296 -10.92 1.41 -16.78
CA TYR A 296 -10.09 0.55 -17.63
C TYR A 296 -10.24 -0.95 -17.33
N ASN A 297 -11.34 -1.35 -16.67
CA ASN A 297 -11.69 -2.75 -16.38
C ASN A 297 -10.57 -3.48 -15.60
N ILE A 298 -9.91 -2.72 -14.72
CA ILE A 298 -8.81 -3.12 -13.85
C ILE A 298 -9.29 -4.13 -12.81
N TYR A 299 -10.40 -3.84 -12.10
CA TYR A 299 -10.99 -4.67 -11.05
C TYR A 299 -9.99 -5.37 -10.12
N GLN A 300 -9.02 -4.59 -9.60
CA GLN A 300 -8.01 -5.02 -8.63
C GLN A 300 -8.08 -4.16 -7.37
N SER A 301 -8.10 -4.81 -6.21
CA SER A 301 -7.90 -4.17 -4.90
C SER A 301 -7.55 -5.25 -3.89
N SER A 302 -6.47 -5.05 -3.13
CA SER A 302 -6.07 -5.95 -2.04
C SER A 302 -7.10 -5.96 -0.91
N TRP A 303 -7.86 -4.87 -0.74
CA TRP A 303 -8.87 -4.75 0.31
C TRP A 303 -10.07 -5.69 0.14
N LEU A 304 -10.36 -6.17 -1.07
CA LEU A 304 -11.34 -7.25 -1.28
C LEU A 304 -10.85 -8.59 -0.70
N GLY A 305 -9.56 -8.91 -0.89
CA GLY A 305 -8.95 -10.08 -0.26
C GLY A 305 -8.87 -9.96 1.26
N ILE A 306 -8.47 -8.78 1.76
CA ILE A 306 -8.41 -8.47 3.20
C ILE A 306 -9.81 -8.53 3.85
N GLU A 307 -10.87 -8.10 3.16
CA GLU A 307 -12.26 -8.21 3.64
C GLU A 307 -12.68 -9.67 3.83
N LEU A 308 -12.40 -10.54 2.85
CA LEU A 308 -12.72 -11.97 2.93
C LEU A 308 -11.91 -12.68 4.03
N ILE A 309 -10.59 -12.44 4.05
CA ILE A 309 -9.66 -13.02 5.02
C ILE A 309 -9.96 -12.54 6.45
N GLY A 310 -10.23 -11.24 6.63
CA GLY A 310 -10.58 -10.61 7.92
C GLY A 310 -11.99 -10.93 8.41
N SER A 311 -12.92 -11.30 7.51
CA SER A 311 -14.28 -11.74 7.90
C SER A 311 -14.25 -12.93 8.85
N VAL A 312 -13.30 -13.85 8.69
CA VAL A 312 -13.13 -15.03 9.54
C VAL A 312 -11.97 -14.93 10.54
N TRP A 313 -11.46 -13.72 10.79
CA TRP A 313 -10.50 -13.47 11.86
C TRP A 313 -11.07 -13.91 13.23
N PRO A 314 -10.37 -14.76 14.00
CA PRO A 314 -10.95 -15.46 15.15
C PRO A 314 -10.94 -14.67 16.47
N TYR A 315 -10.33 -13.48 16.52
CA TYR A 315 -10.19 -12.67 17.74
C TYR A 315 -11.01 -11.36 17.69
N PRO A 316 -11.30 -10.72 18.83
CA PRO A 316 -11.98 -9.42 18.86
C PRO A 316 -11.15 -8.34 18.15
N VAL A 317 -11.80 -7.64 17.20
CA VAL A 317 -11.23 -6.48 16.50
C VAL A 317 -11.79 -5.19 17.13
N PRO A 318 -10.97 -4.18 17.46
CA PRO A 318 -11.46 -2.92 17.99
C PRO A 318 -12.29 -2.16 16.94
N ALA A 319 -13.08 -1.17 17.38
CA ALA A 319 -13.75 -0.26 16.47
C ALA A 319 -12.74 0.78 15.94
N ASP A 320 -12.24 0.59 14.72
CA ASP A 320 -11.47 1.59 13.99
C ASP A 320 -12.34 2.82 13.69
N LYS A 321 -12.11 3.93 14.40
CA LYS A 321 -12.90 5.16 14.34
C LYS A 321 -12.01 6.37 14.09
N PRO A 322 -12.44 7.32 13.24
CA PRO A 322 -11.73 8.59 13.09
C PRO A 322 -11.62 9.30 14.44
N SER A 323 -10.43 9.76 14.79
CA SER A 323 -10.14 10.45 16.04
C SER A 323 -9.35 11.73 15.76
N VAL A 324 -9.71 12.85 16.40
CA VAL A 324 -9.07 14.14 16.15
C VAL A 324 -7.68 14.17 16.81
N LEU A 325 -6.65 14.34 15.99
CA LEU A 325 -5.25 14.38 16.39
C LEU A 325 -4.83 15.85 16.54
N ASN A 326 -4.88 16.37 17.78
CA ASN A 326 -4.58 17.78 18.09
C ASN A 326 -3.09 18.18 17.98
N ALA A 327 -2.20 17.25 17.63
CA ALA A 327 -0.78 17.55 17.48
C ALA A 327 -0.48 18.13 16.09
N THR A 328 0.47 19.06 16.00
CA THR A 328 1.00 19.53 14.72
C THR A 328 1.76 18.41 14.01
N MET A 329 1.36 18.12 12.77
CA MET A 329 1.95 17.07 11.93
C MET A 329 2.25 17.58 10.51
N LEU A 330 3.01 16.79 9.77
CA LEU A 330 3.12 16.94 8.32
C LEU A 330 2.46 15.72 7.66
N LEU A 331 1.53 15.93 6.74
CA LEU A 331 1.03 14.86 5.87
C LEU A 331 1.68 14.97 4.49
N VAL A 332 1.99 13.84 3.88
CA VAL A 332 2.70 13.75 2.60
C VAL A 332 2.04 12.69 1.72
N THR A 333 1.92 12.97 0.42
CA THR A 333 1.31 12.05 -0.55
C THR A 333 1.71 12.40 -1.97
N ALA A 334 1.87 11.41 -2.84
CA ALA A 334 1.87 11.62 -4.28
C ALA A 334 0.43 11.75 -4.80
N ASP A 335 0.20 12.50 -5.88
CA ASP A 335 -1.12 12.49 -6.56
C ASP A 335 -1.48 11.12 -7.16
N PHE A 336 -0.46 10.34 -7.59
CA PHE A 336 -0.63 9.07 -8.30
C PHE A 336 0.01 7.87 -7.58
N ASP A 337 0.12 7.91 -6.24
CA ASP A 337 0.48 6.73 -5.44
C ASP A 337 -0.58 5.64 -5.63
N VAL A 338 -0.19 4.55 -6.30
CA VAL A 338 -1.07 3.42 -6.64
C VAL A 338 -1.22 2.45 -5.47
N SER A 339 -0.17 2.28 -4.66
CA SER A 339 -0.22 1.45 -3.45
C SER A 339 -1.08 2.10 -2.36
N GLN A 340 -1.15 3.44 -2.33
CA GLN A 340 -1.93 4.17 -1.34
C GLN A 340 -2.50 5.49 -1.88
N ALA A 341 -3.59 5.35 -2.63
CA ALA A 341 -4.40 6.42 -3.23
C ALA A 341 -4.49 7.71 -2.39
N THR A 342 -4.14 8.85 -3.00
CA THR A 342 -3.99 10.16 -2.35
C THR A 342 -5.23 10.65 -1.58
N GLU A 343 -6.42 10.18 -1.96
CA GLU A 343 -7.69 10.38 -1.26
C GLU A 343 -7.65 9.92 0.21
N LYS A 344 -6.86 8.87 0.51
CA LYS A 344 -6.70 8.30 1.85
C LYS A 344 -5.93 9.27 2.78
N THR A 345 -4.98 10.03 2.22
CA THR A 345 -4.31 11.15 2.90
C THR A 345 -5.23 12.36 3.04
N THR A 346 -6.00 12.71 2.00
CA THR A 346 -7.01 13.78 2.06
C THR A 346 -8.05 13.52 3.15
N PHE A 347 -8.46 12.27 3.36
CA PHE A 347 -9.40 11.92 4.42
C PHE A 347 -8.82 12.18 5.83
N LEU A 348 -7.56 11.79 6.10
CA LEU A 348 -6.93 12.09 7.40
C LEU A 348 -6.68 13.60 7.60
N TRP A 349 -6.37 14.31 6.51
CA TRP A 349 -6.28 15.77 6.46
C TRP A 349 -7.59 16.42 6.90
N ASP A 350 -8.63 16.30 6.09
CA ASP A 350 -9.91 17.02 6.26
C ASP A 350 -10.66 16.62 7.53
N THR A 351 -10.55 15.36 7.98
CA THR A 351 -11.40 14.83 9.06
C THR A 351 -10.72 14.66 10.42
N GLN A 352 -9.38 14.59 10.49
CA GLN A 352 -8.67 14.14 11.68
C GLN A 352 -7.48 15.02 12.12
N THR A 353 -6.92 15.88 11.26
CA THR A 353 -5.66 16.60 11.56
C THR A 353 -5.75 18.12 11.37
N PRO A 354 -6.59 18.84 12.14
CA PRO A 354 -6.87 20.29 11.96
C PRO A 354 -5.66 21.22 12.19
N HIS A 355 -4.50 20.69 12.59
CA HIS A 355 -3.28 21.44 12.91
C HIS A 355 -2.03 20.94 12.15
N ALA A 356 -2.21 20.10 11.12
CA ALA A 356 -1.13 19.66 10.25
C ALA A 356 -0.87 20.63 9.09
N ALA A 357 0.20 20.43 8.31
CA ALA A 357 0.28 20.88 6.91
C ALA A 357 0.22 19.67 5.96
N LEU A 358 -0.27 19.85 4.74
CA LEU A 358 -0.35 18.80 3.71
C LEU A 358 0.58 19.12 2.53
N VAL A 359 1.46 18.17 2.20
CA VAL A 359 2.38 18.20 1.06
C VAL A 359 1.91 17.20 0.01
N VAL A 360 1.52 17.70 -1.15
CA VAL A 360 1.18 16.88 -2.32
C VAL A 360 2.33 16.96 -3.31
N ARG A 361 3.03 15.84 -3.55
CA ARG A 361 4.00 15.72 -4.65
C ARG A 361 3.26 15.39 -5.94
N HIS A 362 3.60 16.09 -7.00
CA HIS A 362 3.06 15.82 -8.34
C HIS A 362 3.87 14.71 -9.00
N GLY A 363 3.32 13.49 -9.00
CA GLY A 363 3.99 12.30 -9.51
C GLY A 363 3.39 10.97 -9.03
N GLU A 364 4.05 9.89 -9.40
CA GLU A 364 3.81 8.50 -8.99
C GLU A 364 4.72 8.14 -7.80
N ASP A 365 5.15 6.88 -7.66
CA ASP A 365 5.77 6.27 -6.47
C ASP A 365 4.89 6.15 -5.20
N HIS A 366 5.31 5.22 -4.34
CA HIS A 366 4.77 4.98 -3.01
C HIS A 366 5.78 5.41 -1.94
N VAL A 367 5.31 6.26 -1.00
CA VAL A 367 6.11 6.92 0.05
C VAL A 367 7.15 7.89 -0.53
N SER A 368 6.75 9.15 -0.66
CA SER A 368 7.56 10.23 -1.23
C SER A 368 8.95 10.38 -0.58
N PHE A 369 9.08 10.14 0.72
CA PHE A 369 10.32 10.27 1.48
C PHE A 369 11.47 9.40 0.93
N ASN A 370 11.15 8.31 0.23
CA ASN A 370 12.15 7.45 -0.42
C ASN A 370 12.90 8.18 -1.54
N GLU A 371 12.29 9.19 -2.17
CA GLU A 371 12.88 9.96 -3.25
C GLU A 371 13.82 11.06 -2.73
N PRO A 372 15.15 10.87 -2.74
CA PRO A 372 16.07 11.74 -2.00
C PRO A 372 16.23 13.14 -2.63
N THR A 373 15.91 13.26 -3.92
CA THR A 373 16.00 14.47 -4.74
C THR A 373 14.78 15.38 -4.63
N GLN A 374 13.65 14.88 -4.15
CA GLN A 374 12.35 15.54 -4.25
C GLN A 374 12.15 16.67 -3.23
N ALA A 375 11.26 17.61 -3.58
CA ALA A 375 10.92 18.75 -2.72
C ALA A 375 10.21 18.30 -1.44
N SER A 376 9.23 17.38 -1.56
CA SER A 376 8.55 16.74 -0.43
C SER A 376 9.53 16.13 0.56
N THR A 377 10.52 15.38 0.10
CA THR A 377 11.53 14.76 0.96
C THR A 377 12.41 15.77 1.71
N ARG A 378 12.74 16.91 1.11
CA ARG A 378 13.41 18.01 1.82
C ARG A 378 12.51 18.61 2.90
N ILE A 379 11.27 18.96 2.54
CA ILE A 379 10.26 19.51 3.44
C ILE A 379 10.04 18.58 4.65
N THR A 380 9.89 17.27 4.42
CA THR A 380 9.73 16.27 5.49
C THR A 380 10.95 16.17 6.39
N LYS A 381 12.17 16.20 5.84
CA LYS A 381 13.41 16.18 6.62
C LYS A 381 13.55 17.45 7.48
N ASP A 382 13.18 18.62 6.96
CA ASP A 382 13.23 19.87 7.71
C ASP A 382 12.12 20.00 8.77
N PHE A 383 10.90 19.54 8.50
CA PHE A 383 9.86 19.44 9.52
C PHE A 383 10.26 18.48 10.65
N LEU A 384 10.72 17.26 10.33
CA LEU A 384 11.19 16.31 11.34
C LEU A 384 12.34 16.86 12.18
N ARG A 385 13.23 17.67 11.57
CA ARG A 385 14.36 18.34 12.23
C ARG A 385 13.96 19.53 13.11
N THR A 386 12.93 20.29 12.76
CA THR A 386 12.65 21.61 13.35
C THR A 386 11.30 21.75 14.05
N GLY A 387 10.31 20.95 13.68
CA GLY A 387 8.91 21.10 14.11
C GLY A 387 8.16 22.25 13.42
N VAL A 388 8.81 22.99 12.53
CA VAL A 388 8.23 24.11 11.79
C VAL A 388 7.53 23.57 10.54
N LEU A 389 6.24 23.88 10.38
CA LEU A 389 5.49 23.55 9.16
C LEU A 389 6.07 24.31 7.95
N PRO A 390 6.05 23.72 6.75
CA PRO A 390 6.40 24.43 5.52
C PRO A 390 5.44 25.61 5.25
N LEU A 391 5.94 26.61 4.54
CA LEU A 391 5.13 27.70 3.98
C LEU A 391 4.33 27.20 2.75
N PRO A 392 3.26 27.91 2.35
CA PRO A 392 2.57 27.65 1.09
C PRO A 392 3.53 27.62 -0.10
N GLU A 393 3.36 26.61 -0.96
CA GLU A 393 4.08 26.47 -2.21
C GLU A 393 3.14 25.85 -3.25
N ASP A 394 3.23 26.28 -4.51
CA ASP A 394 2.50 25.70 -5.63
C ASP A 394 3.41 25.77 -6.86
N ASN A 395 4.04 24.64 -7.20
CA ASN A 395 5.02 24.56 -8.28
C ASN A 395 4.87 23.24 -9.07
N THR A 396 5.67 23.07 -10.12
CA THR A 396 5.62 21.93 -11.05
C THR A 396 5.76 20.53 -10.41
N PHE A 397 6.35 20.43 -9.21
CA PHE A 397 6.67 19.16 -8.53
C PHE A 397 5.96 18.99 -7.18
N VAL A 398 5.53 20.08 -6.53
CA VAL A 398 4.91 20.02 -5.20
C VAL A 398 3.92 21.17 -4.97
N ARG A 399 2.87 20.86 -4.23
CA ARG A 399 1.94 21.82 -3.63
C ARG A 399 1.84 21.60 -2.12
N VAL A 400 1.93 22.69 -1.36
CA VAL A 400 1.84 22.70 0.10
C VAL A 400 0.61 23.49 0.54
N TYR A 401 -0.20 22.88 1.40
CA TYR A 401 -1.42 23.45 1.98
C TYR A 401 -1.24 23.72 3.49
N GLU A 402 -1.69 24.88 3.95
CA GLU A 402 -1.68 25.27 5.37
C GLU A 402 -2.79 24.58 6.19
N PRO A 403 -2.66 24.47 7.53
CA PRO A 403 -3.70 23.93 8.40
C PRO A 403 -5.10 24.48 8.11
N GLY A 404 -6.03 23.59 7.74
CA GLY A 404 -7.43 23.96 7.44
C GLY A 404 -7.67 24.57 6.05
N GLN A 405 -6.65 24.67 5.19
CA GLN A 405 -6.83 25.02 3.79
C GLN A 405 -7.49 23.84 3.03
N PRO A 406 -8.56 24.07 2.24
CA PRO A 406 -9.19 23.02 1.45
C PRO A 406 -8.24 22.49 0.36
N ARG A 407 -8.12 21.17 0.23
CA ARG A 407 -7.33 20.57 -0.86
C ARG A 407 -7.98 20.90 -2.21
N GLY A 408 -7.16 21.27 -3.20
CA GLY A 408 -7.59 21.38 -4.60
C GLY A 408 -7.84 20.00 -5.22
N PRO A 409 -8.29 19.96 -6.50
CA PRO A 409 -8.38 18.70 -7.23
C PRO A 409 -6.99 18.04 -7.36
N ILE A 410 -6.98 16.72 -7.47
CA ILE A 410 -5.82 15.93 -7.91
C ILE A 410 -5.41 16.43 -9.30
N ALA A 411 -4.11 16.55 -9.57
CA ALA A 411 -3.61 17.01 -10.87
C ALA A 411 -4.10 16.13 -12.04
N ASP A 412 -4.28 16.72 -13.23
CA ASP A 412 -4.46 15.93 -14.46
C ASP A 412 -3.14 15.14 -14.70
N PRO A 413 -3.18 13.80 -14.83
CA PRO A 413 -2.02 12.96 -15.09
C PRO A 413 -1.10 13.43 -16.23
N TYR A 414 -1.61 14.22 -17.18
CA TYR A 414 -0.89 14.70 -18.36
C TYR A 414 -0.35 16.14 -18.22
N CYS A 415 -0.60 16.81 -17.09
CA CYS A 415 -0.24 18.21 -16.86
C CYS A 415 0.89 18.41 -15.84
N VAL A 416 1.52 17.33 -15.37
CA VAL A 416 2.66 17.35 -14.45
C VAL A 416 3.78 16.41 -14.96
N PRO A 417 5.06 16.62 -14.58
CA PRO A 417 6.22 15.90 -15.15
C PRO A 417 6.09 14.38 -15.08
N THR A 418 6.78 13.64 -15.94
CA THR A 418 6.86 12.16 -15.99
C THR A 418 8.32 11.70 -15.94
N GLY A 419 8.57 10.41 -15.68
CA GLY A 419 9.92 9.86 -15.60
C GLY A 419 10.57 10.12 -14.23
N PHE A 420 11.90 10.01 -14.15
CA PHE A 420 12.64 10.06 -12.88
C PHE A 420 12.35 11.28 -11.98
N GLN A 421 11.96 12.43 -12.56
CA GLN A 421 11.59 13.61 -11.78
C GLN A 421 10.20 13.53 -11.11
N ALA A 422 9.45 12.45 -11.31
CA ALA A 422 8.10 12.25 -10.79
C ALA A 422 7.89 10.91 -10.03
N GLY A 423 8.93 10.08 -9.85
CA GLY A 423 8.90 8.84 -9.05
C GLY A 423 8.94 7.53 -9.85
N ASP A 424 8.98 7.62 -11.17
CA ASP A 424 9.28 6.49 -12.07
C ASP A 424 10.77 6.12 -12.00
N VAL A 425 11.08 4.82 -12.03
CA VAL A 425 12.46 4.29 -12.01
C VAL A 425 13.21 4.62 -13.30
N ASP A 426 12.50 4.76 -14.43
CA ASP A 426 13.02 5.22 -15.73
C ASP A 426 14.26 4.40 -16.20
N SER A 427 14.13 3.06 -16.24
CA SER A 427 15.25 2.10 -16.25
C SER A 427 16.03 1.92 -17.57
N SER A 428 15.83 2.82 -18.55
CA SER A 428 16.30 2.72 -19.95
C SER A 428 17.65 3.40 -20.24
#